data_AF-A0A3B8L5Y3-F1
#
_entry.id   AF-A0A3B8L5Y3-F1
#
_cell.length_a   1.000
_cell.length_b   1.000
_cell.length_c   1.000
_cell.angle_alpha   90.00
_cell.angle_beta   90.00
_cell.angle_gamma   90.00
#
_symmetry.space_group_name_H-M   'P 1'
#
loop_
_entity.id
_entity.type
_entity.pdbx_description
1 polymer ?
#
loop_
_entity_poly.entity_id
_entity_poly.type
_entity_poly.pdbx_seq_one_letter_code
_entity_poly.pdbx_strand_id
1 'polypeptide(L)' 'RAGKPVGFIPTKEFCANVTFGGADGKTLYLTCNTKVYSLAMTVSGGEHAVR' A
#
# COMPACT_ATOMS: atom_id res chain seq x y z
N ARG A 1 -21.77 -7.45 -2.28
CA ARG A 1 -21.33 -8.16 -1.06
C ARG A 1 -20.40 -7.24 -0.30
N ALA A 2 -20.53 -7.11 1.01
CA ALA A 2 -19.57 -6.35 1.82
C ALA A 2 -18.27 -7.17 1.97
N GLY A 3 -17.11 -6.51 1.91
CA GLY A 3 -15.83 -7.14 2.21
C GLY A 3 -15.68 -7.45 3.70
N LYS A 4 -14.89 -8.47 4.04
CA LYS A 4 -14.49 -8.77 5.42
C LYS A 4 -13.09 -8.20 5.67
N PRO A 5 -12.88 -7.37 6.72
CA PRO A 5 -11.53 -6.92 7.10
C PRO A 5 -10.62 -8.11 7.43
N VAL A 6 -9.39 -8.09 6.93
CA VAL A 6 -8.38 -9.15 7.14
C VAL A 6 -7.20 -8.71 8.01
N GLY A 7 -7.01 -7.41 8.20
CA GLY A 7 -5.92 -6.85 8.97
C GLY A 7 -5.91 -5.32 8.94
N PHE A 8 -4.97 -4.73 9.68
CA PHE A 8 -4.77 -3.28 9.77
C PHE A 8 -3.28 -2.96 9.78
N ILE A 9 -2.85 -2.01 8.93
CA ILE A 9 -1.48 -1.51 8.91
C ILE A 9 -1.45 -0.25 9.79
N PRO A 10 -0.84 -0.29 10.98
CA PRO A 10 -0.80 0.89 11.85
C PRO A 10 0.07 1.97 11.23
N THR A 11 -0.44 3.20 11.25
CA THR A 11 0.26 4.41 10.84
C THR A 11 0.33 5.37 12.02
N LYS A 12 1.37 6.19 12.08
CA LYS A 12 1.55 7.17 13.18
C LYS A 12 0.62 8.37 13.02
N GLU A 13 0.21 8.68 11.79
CA GLU A 13 -0.67 9.78 11.41
C GLU A 13 -1.72 9.29 10.39
N PHE A 14 -2.80 10.07 10.17
CA PHE A 14 -3.84 9.74 9.20
C PHE A 14 -3.28 9.53 7.78
N CYS A 15 -3.62 8.39 7.18
CA CYS A 15 -3.26 8.00 5.83
C CYS A 15 -4.40 8.31 4.86
N ALA A 16 -4.15 9.19 3.88
CA ALA A 16 -5.18 9.63 2.94
C ALA A 16 -5.28 8.73 1.70
N ASN A 17 -4.16 8.15 1.24
CA ASN A 17 -4.14 7.31 0.05
C ASN A 17 -2.98 6.31 0.08
N VAL A 18 -3.06 5.26 -0.74
CA VAL A 18 -2.01 4.25 -0.93
C VAL A 18 -1.91 3.80 -2.38
N THR A 19 -0.72 3.39 -2.82
CA THR A 19 -0.52 2.76 -4.14
C THR A 19 0.65 1.77 -4.11
N PHE A 20 0.59 0.75 -4.97
CA PHE A 20 1.74 -0.12 -5.24
C PHE A 20 2.69 0.53 -6.25
N GLY A 21 3.97 0.24 -6.13
CA GLY A 21 5.01 0.65 -7.07
C GLY A 21 6.35 0.03 -6.72
N GLY A 22 7.44 0.72 -7.09
CA GLY A 22 8.80 0.16 -7.02
C GLY A 22 9.12 -0.69 -8.24
N ALA A 23 10.40 -1.05 -8.40
CA ALA A 23 10.89 -1.74 -9.60
C ALA A 23 10.21 -3.10 -9.84
N ASP A 24 9.80 -3.78 -8.78
CA ASP A 24 9.11 -5.08 -8.80
C ASP A 24 7.60 -4.97 -8.51
N GLY A 25 7.07 -3.75 -8.34
CA GLY A 25 5.67 -3.51 -7.98
C GLY A 25 5.29 -3.98 -6.57
N LYS A 26 6.26 -4.32 -5.70
CA LYS A 26 6.02 -4.86 -4.35
C LYS A 26 6.22 -3.84 -3.23
N THR A 27 6.34 -2.55 -3.54
CA THR A 27 6.38 -1.50 -2.52
C THR A 27 5.00 -0.85 -2.42
N LEU A 28 4.41 -0.85 -1.22
CA LEU A 28 3.22 -0.06 -0.92
C LEU A 28 3.65 1.32 -0.42
N TYR A 29 3.34 2.37 -1.18
CA TYR A 29 3.53 3.76 -0.78
C TYR A 29 2.27 4.29 -0.10
N LEU A 30 2.45 5.03 1.00
CA LEU A 30 1.36 5.59 1.81
C LEU A 30 1.57 7.09 1.98
N THR A 31 0.56 7.90 1.64
CA THR A 31 0.58 9.36 1.86
C THR A 31 -0.10 9.70 3.17
N CYS A 32 0.70 10.05 4.18
CA CYS A 32 0.24 10.31 5.54
C CYS A 32 0.55 11.76 5.93
N ASN A 33 -0.44 12.65 5.76
CA ASN A 33 -0.31 14.08 6.04
C ASN A 33 0.93 14.70 5.36
N THR A 34 1.96 15.09 6.11
CA THR A 34 3.18 15.73 5.59
C THR A 34 4.29 14.75 5.21
N LYS A 35 4.04 13.44 5.26
CA LYS A 35 5.04 12.39 5.01
C LYS A 35 4.55 11.36 3.99
N VAL A 36 5.50 10.76 3.30
CA VAL A 36 5.29 9.55 2.50
C VAL A 36 6.05 8.41 3.16
N TYR A 37 5.35 7.33 3.46
CA TYR A 37 5.95 6.08 3.96
C TYR A 37 6.00 5.05 2.84
N SER A 38 6.94 4.11 2.95
CA SER A 38 7.04 2.94 2.09
C SER A 38 7.06 1.67 2.92
N LEU A 39 6.31 0.67 2.51
CA LEU A 39 6.27 -0.66 3.10
C LEU A 39 6.60 -1.71 2.04
N ALA A 40 7.62 -2.52 2.29
CA ALA A 40 7.92 -3.68 1.44
C ALA A 40 6.85 -4.76 1.66
N MET A 41 6.24 -5.23 0.57
CA MET A 41 5.19 -6.24 0.56
C MET A 41 5.68 -7.55 -0.02
N THR A 42 5.04 -8.66 0.35
CA THR A 42 5.33 -9.99 -0.23
C THR A 42 4.60 -10.23 -1.55
N VAL A 43 3.71 -9.31 -1.95
CA VAL A 43 2.84 -9.37 -3.14
C VAL A 43 3.03 -8.12 -4.00
N SER A 44 2.74 -8.22 -5.29
CA SER A 44 2.72 -7.09 -6.22
C SER A 44 1.33 -6.48 -6.35
N GLY A 45 1.26 -5.19 -6.71
CA GLY A 45 0.00 -4.54 -7.08
C GLY A 45 -0.64 -5.19 -8.31
N GLY A 46 -1.97 -5.11 -8.42
CA GLY A 46 -2.73 -5.77 -9.48
C GLY A 46 -2.29 -5.39 -10.91
N GLU A 47 -1.97 -4.12 -11.14
CA GLU A 47 -1.52 -3.65 -12.47
C GLU A 47 -0.06 -4.03 -12.80
N HIS A 48 0.75 -4.33 -11.78
CA HIS A 48 2.14 -4.81 -11.96
C HIS A 48 2.22 -6.34 -12.11
N ALA A 49 1.17 -7.09 -11.79
CA ALA A 49 1.18 -8.55 -11.90
C ALA A 49 1.09 -9.04 -13.37
N VAL A 50 0.87 -8.15 -14.35
CA VAL A 50 0.49 -8.52 -15.72
C VAL A 50 1.27 -7.78 -16.82
N ARG A 51 2.44 -7.20 -16.51
CA ARG A 51 3.36 -6.68 -17.55
C ARG A 51 4.66 -7.47 -17.58
#